data_AF-A0A853B0R1-F1
#
_entry.id   AF-A0A853B0R1-F1
#
_cell.length_a   1.000
_cell.length_b   1.000
_cell.length_c   1.000
_cell.angle_alpha   90.00
_cell.angle_beta   90.00
_cell.angle_gamma   90.00
#
_symmetry.space_group_name_H-M   'P 1'
#
loop_
_entity.id
_entity.type
_entity.pdbx_description
1 polymer ?
#
loop_
_entity_poly.entity_id
_entity_poly.type
_entity_poly.pdbx_seq_one_letter_code
_entity_poly.pdbx_strand_id
1 'polypeptide(L)'
;MRGRRFTPRIAHEAKERFAVSALVAAGLGVCLVPLPPQHEVVRIPLHGNPRPSRRIVGCVRRDSEEQGPIARGIAAIEAVCAERAATARAV
;
A
#
# COMPACT_ATOMS: atom_id res chain seq x y z
N MET A 1 -2.95 20.68 -2.43
CA MET A 1 -1.61 20.41 -2.99
C MET A 1 -1.74 19.80 -4.37
N ARG A 2 -1.30 20.48 -5.43
CA ARG A 2 -1.24 19.93 -6.80
C ARG A 2 0.15 19.31 -7.00
N GLY A 3 0.27 17.99 -6.80
CA GLY A 3 1.49 17.25 -7.11
C GLY A 3 1.70 17.14 -8.62
N ARG A 4 2.95 17.14 -9.08
CA ARG A 4 3.33 16.85 -10.48
C ARG A 4 2.68 15.51 -10.89
N ARG A 5 1.91 15.48 -11.99
CA ARG A 5 1.22 14.27 -12.44
C ARG A 5 2.23 13.24 -12.91
N PHE A 6 2.26 12.10 -12.24
CA PHE A 6 2.80 10.87 -12.80
C PHE A 6 1.74 10.29 -13.75
N THR A 7 2.04 10.28 -15.05
CA THR A 7 1.14 9.75 -16.10
C THR A 7 1.88 8.66 -16.89
N PRO A 8 1.96 7.43 -16.38
CA PRO A 8 2.64 6.34 -17.07
C PRO A 8 1.87 5.93 -18.33
N ARG A 9 2.58 5.40 -19.32
CA ARG A 9 1.96 4.68 -20.44
C ARG A 9 1.52 3.31 -19.94
N ILE A 10 0.22 3.05 -19.93
CA ILE A 10 -0.34 1.76 -19.50
C ILE A 10 -0.17 0.74 -20.63
N ALA A 11 0.63 -0.31 -20.42
CA ALA A 11 0.81 -1.41 -21.35
C ALA A 11 -0.12 -2.59 -21.04
N HIS A 12 -0.34 -2.88 -19.75
CA HIS A 12 -1.19 -3.95 -19.26
C HIS A 12 -1.93 -3.48 -18.00
N GLU A 13 -3.14 -4.00 -17.79
CA GLU A 13 -3.95 -3.71 -16.60
C GLU A 13 -4.39 -5.02 -15.94
N ALA A 14 -4.21 -5.10 -14.62
CA ALA A 14 -4.73 -6.17 -13.79
C ALA A 14 -5.14 -5.61 -12.42
N LYS A 15 -6.24 -6.12 -11.87
CA LYS A 15 -6.76 -5.67 -10.57
C LYS A 15 -6.05 -6.32 -9.38
N GLU A 16 -5.60 -7.56 -9.57
CA GLU A 16 -5.05 -8.41 -8.54
C GLU A 16 -3.52 -8.25 -8.48
N ARG A 17 -2.95 -8.16 -7.28
CA ARG A 17 -1.53 -7.81 -7.11
C ARG A 17 -0.58 -8.93 -7.48
N PHE A 18 -0.95 -10.19 -7.26
CA PHE A 18 -0.20 -11.35 -7.74
C PHE A 18 -0.18 -11.38 -9.27
N ALA A 19 -1.31 -11.08 -9.92
CA ALA A 19 -1.37 -10.99 -11.38
C ALA A 19 -0.45 -9.88 -11.93
N VAL A 20 -0.47 -8.68 -11.33
CA VAL A 20 0.45 -7.60 -11.70
C VAL A 20 1.92 -8.02 -11.52
N SER A 21 2.25 -8.67 -10.41
CA SER A 21 3.62 -9.13 -10.16
C SER A 21 4.08 -10.21 -11.13
N ALA A 22 3.19 -11.13 -11.54
CA ALA A 22 3.49 -12.15 -12.54
C ALA A 22 3.78 -11.53 -13.91
N LEU A 23 3.05 -10.50 -14.32
CA LEU A 23 3.34 -9.76 -15.56
C LEU A 23 4.75 -9.13 -15.52
N VAL A 24 5.14 -8.53 -14.39
CA VAL A 24 6.47 -7.94 -14.22
C VAL A 24 7.56 -9.03 -14.22
N ALA A 25 7.35 -10.14 -13.51
CA ALA A 25 8.28 -11.27 -13.51
C ALA A 25 8.47 -11.87 -14.91
N ALA A 26 7.42 -11.88 -15.73
CA ALA A 26 7.48 -12.29 -17.13
C ALA A 26 8.10 -11.25 -18.08
N GLY A 27 8.61 -10.12 -17.57
CA GLY A 27 9.24 -9.08 -18.39
C GLY A 27 8.28 -8.17 -19.15
N LEU A 28 6.98 -8.19 -18.83
CA LEU A 28 5.94 -7.43 -19.54
C LEU A 28 5.80 -5.98 -19.04
N GLY A 29 6.78 -5.48 -18.28
CA GLY A 29 6.87 -4.07 -17.90
C GLY A 29 7.28 -3.87 -16.44
N VAL A 30 6.92 -2.70 -15.90
CA VAL A 30 7.21 -2.29 -14.51
C VAL A 30 5.93 -1.81 -13.84
N CYS A 31 5.87 -1.89 -12.51
CA CYS A 31 4.73 -1.39 -11.74
C CYS A 31 5.19 -0.65 -10.48
N LEU A 32 4.35 0.29 -10.02
CA LEU A 32 4.51 0.96 -8.73
C LEU A 32 3.49 0.39 -7.74
N VAL A 33 3.92 -0.50 -6.86
CA VAL A 33 3.03 -1.16 -5.90
C VAL A 33 3.72 -1.36 -4.54
N PRO A 34 2.98 -1.33 -3.42
CA PRO A 34 3.44 -1.89 -2.17
C PRO A 34 3.34 -3.43 -2.24
N LEU A 35 4.42 -4.09 -2.69
CA LEU A 35 4.44 -5.55 -2.94
C LEU A 35 4.47 -6.38 -1.63
N PRO A 36 3.78 -7.54 -1.59
CA PRO A 36 4.06 -8.59 -0.62
C PRO A 36 5.42 -9.28 -0.92
N PRO A 37 6.03 -9.97 0.06
CA PRO A 37 7.45 -10.33 0.01
C PRO A 37 7.87 -11.32 -1.09
N GLN A 38 6.98 -12.14 -1.65
CA GLN A 38 7.38 -13.35 -2.40
C GLN A 38 6.99 -13.33 -3.89
N HIS A 39 7.79 -12.67 -4.73
CA HIS A 39 7.73 -12.83 -6.19
C HIS A 39 9.14 -12.66 -6.77
N GLU A 40 9.43 -13.32 -7.89
CA GLU A 40 10.69 -13.20 -8.64
C GLU A 40 10.75 -11.84 -9.39
N VAL A 41 10.86 -10.75 -8.63
CA VAL A 41 10.96 -9.39 -9.17
C VAL A 41 12.07 -8.62 -8.47
N VAL A 42 12.80 -7.81 -9.23
CA VAL A 42 13.76 -6.86 -8.66
C VAL A 42 13.01 -5.66 -8.08
N ARG A 43 13.32 -5.31 -6.83
CA ARG A 43 12.73 -4.14 -6.16
C ARG A 43 13.71 -2.98 -6.17
N ILE A 44 13.25 -1.85 -6.70
CA ILE A 44 14.00 -0.58 -6.69
C ILE A 44 13.38 0.33 -5.62
N PRO A 45 14.11 0.63 -4.53
CA PRO A 45 13.65 1.59 -3.54
C PRO A 45 13.45 2.97 -4.17
N LEU A 46 12.29 3.58 -3.91
CA LEU A 46 12.03 4.95 -4.33
C LEU A 46 12.47 5.93 -3.25
N HIS A 47 13.36 6.85 -3.62
CA HIS A 47 13.89 7.93 -2.79
C HIS A 47 13.32 9.30 -3.23
N GLY A 48 13.54 10.35 -2.42
CA GLY A 48 13.20 11.73 -2.73
C GLY A 48 11.98 12.30 -1.98
N ASN A 49 11.71 13.59 -2.20
CA ASN A 49 10.59 14.32 -1.60
C ASN A 49 9.74 15.01 -2.70
N PRO A 50 8.47 14.62 -2.92
CA PRO A 50 7.72 13.61 -2.16
C PRO A 50 7.98 12.18 -2.66
N ARG A 51 8.19 11.26 -1.72
CA ARG A 51 8.17 9.81 -2.01
C ARG A 51 6.74 9.37 -2.31
N PRO A 52 6.49 8.61 -3.39
CA PRO A 52 5.16 8.07 -3.67
C PRO A 52 4.69 7.22 -2.49
N SER A 53 3.61 7.65 -1.85
CA SER A 53 3.03 6.97 -0.70
C SER A 53 1.52 6.87 -0.88
N ARG A 54 0.93 5.86 -0.23
CA ARG A 54 -0.51 5.67 -0.19
C ARG A 54 -0.96 5.73 1.26
N ARG A 55 -1.88 6.64 1.58
CA ARG A 55 -2.55 6.68 2.89
C ARG A 55 -3.67 5.65 2.88
N ILE A 56 -3.55 4.62 3.73
CA ILE A 56 -4.63 3.68 4.03
C ILE A 56 -5.36 4.24 5.25
N VAL A 57 -6.69 4.32 5.17
CA VAL A 57 -7.54 4.82 6.26
C VAL A 57 -8.54 3.76 6.65
N GLY A 58 -8.69 3.52 7.95
CA GLY A 58 -9.83 2.80 8.50
C GLY A 58 -10.97 3.79 8.71
N CYS A 59 -12.19 3.41 8.32
CA CYS A 59 -13.38 4.23 8.50
C CYS A 59 -14.51 3.36 9.04
N VAL A 60 -15.24 3.90 10.00
CA VAL A 60 -16.49 3.31 10.50
C VAL A 60 -17.61 4.33 10.34
N ARG A 61 -18.87 3.88 10.44
CA ARG A 61 -20.00 4.80 10.47
C ARG A 61 -19.91 5.63 11.75
N ARG A 62 -20.24 6.92 11.67
CA ARG A 62 -20.38 7.79 12.86
C ARG A 62 -21.33 7.15 13.88
N ASP A 63 -21.00 7.30 15.15
CA ASP A 63 -21.72 6.78 16.32
C ASP A 63 -21.68 5.23 16.44
N SER A 64 -20.95 4.54 15.57
CA SER A 64 -20.76 3.08 15.66
C SER A 64 -19.45 2.69 16.34
N GLU A 65 -18.53 3.64 16.50
CA GLU A 65 -17.24 3.48 17.15
C GLU A 65 -17.34 2.99 18.60
N GLU A 66 -18.42 3.34 19.31
CA GLU A 66 -18.65 2.92 20.70
C GLU A 66 -19.25 1.51 20.80
N GLN A 67 -19.73 0.93 19.69
CA GLN A 67 -20.26 -0.44 19.70
C GLN A 67 -19.13 -1.42 20.00
N GLY A 68 -19.29 -2.22 21.05
CA GLY A 68 -18.22 -3.07 21.59
C GLY A 68 -17.40 -3.86 20.55
N PRO A 69 -18.03 -4.55 19.56
CA PRO A 69 -17.28 -5.25 18.51
C PRO A 69 -16.45 -4.31 17.62
N ILE A 70 -16.99 -3.15 17.26
CA ILE A 70 -16.33 -2.16 16.40
C ILE A 70 -15.18 -1.50 17.17
N ALA A 71 -15.42 -1.07 18.41
CA ALA A 71 -14.39 -0.50 19.28
C ALA A 71 -13.17 -1.43 19.41
N ARG A 72 -13.42 -2.72 19.68
CA ARG A 72 -12.35 -3.73 19.76
C ARG A 72 -11.62 -3.92 18.43
N GLY A 73 -12.33 -3.92 17.31
CA GLY A 73 -11.74 -4.02 15.99
C GLY A 73 -10.83 -2.84 15.66
N ILE A 74 -11.28 -1.61 15.96
CA ILE A 74 -10.48 -0.38 15.81
C ILE A 74 -9.21 -0.48 16.66
N ALA A 75 -9.34 -0.79 17.95
CA ALA A 75 -8.19 -0.90 18.86
C ALA A 75 -7.15 -1.94 18.38
N ALA A 76 -7.62 -3.09 17.86
CA ALA A 76 -6.72 -4.11 17.32
C ALA A 76 -5.99 -3.63 16.05
N ILE A 77 -6.68 -2.92 15.16
CA ILE A 77 -6.07 -2.34 13.96
C ILE A 77 -5.05 -1.26 14.35
N GLU A 78 -5.39 -0.39 15.30
CA GLU A 78 -4.51 0.67 15.79
C GLU A 78 -3.23 0.13 16.41
N ALA A 79 -3.32 -0.94 17.22
CA ALA A 79 -2.16 -1.61 17.80
C ALA A 79 -1.19 -2.11 16.70
N VAL A 80 -1.71 -2.84 15.70
CA VAL A 80 -0.88 -3.33 14.59
C VAL A 80 -0.33 -2.18 13.75
N CYS A 81 -1.11 -1.13 13.52
CA CYS A 81 -0.63 0.06 12.81
C CYS A 81 0.51 0.75 13.56
N ALA A 82 0.45 0.85 14.88
CA ALA A 82 1.51 1.41 15.71
C ALA A 82 2.81 0.59 15.60
N GLU A 83 2.71 -0.74 15.71
CA GLU A 83 3.84 -1.66 15.50
C GLU A 83 4.47 -1.48 14.12
N ARG A 84 3.65 -1.47 13.06
CA ARG A 84 4.13 -1.34 11.68
C ARG A 84 4.71 0.05 11.39
N ALA A 85 4.18 1.10 12.00
CA ALA A 85 4.73 2.45 11.88
C ALA A 85 6.11 2.54 12.55
N ALA A 86 6.33 1.84 13.66
CA ALA A 86 7.65 1.74 14.29
C ALA A 86 8.65 1.01 13.37
N THR A 87 8.26 -0.13 12.79
CA THR A 87 9.12 -0.84 11.80
C THR A 87 9.42 0.01 10.57
N ALA A 88 8.41 0.71 10.02
CA ALA A 88 8.58 1.51 8.81
C ALA A 88 9.44 2.77 9.00
N ARG A 89 9.65 3.23 10.24
CA ARG A 89 10.59 4.32 10.58
C ARG A 89 12.03 3.84 10.77
N ALA A 90 12.23 2.54 11.00
CA ALA A 90 13.54 1.93 11.24
C ALA A 90 14.25 1.48 9.95
N VAL A 91 13.59 1.59 8.78
CA VAL A 91 14.07 1.20 7.44
C VAL A 91 14.10 2.43 6.54
#